data_AF-A0A662A1X1-F1
#
_entry.id   AF-A0A662A1X1-F1
#
_cell.length_a   1.000
_cell.length_b   1.000
_cell.length_c   1.000
_cell.angle_alpha   90.00
_cell.angle_beta   90.00
_cell.angle_gamma   90.00
#
_symmetry.space_group_name_H-M   'P 1'
#
loop_
_entity.id
_entity.type
_entity.pdbx_description
1 polymer ?
#
loop_
_entity_poly.entity_id
_entity_poly.type
_entity_poly.pdbx_seq_one_letter_code
_entity_poly.pdbx_strand_id
1 'polypeptide(L)'
;MMAGGLAAYMHFNIRIPLNMPGHHGLEFMAIITLIRLSSKLKYAGTLAMVGTGFILLMPGAGGGTMMHGFSYMLPGIMMDVAYGASRERLQLLFVIALTAGFAYMLIPLSRLILNMTTGYPYMAIVKHGAAYTLLSFFFFGMIGGLLGTGLNSIKNKFIEQKK
;
A
#
# COMPACT_ATOMS: atom_id res chain seq x y z
N MET A 1 8.03 9.74 5.09
CA MET A 1 6.92 10.70 5.22
C MET A 1 6.58 11.37 3.90
N MET A 2 7.44 12.20 3.30
CA MET A 2 7.10 12.92 2.04
C MET A 2 6.63 12.00 0.90
N ALA A 3 7.27 10.84 0.71
CA ALA A 3 6.87 9.91 -0.34
C ALA A 3 5.50 9.24 -0.11
N GLY A 4 5.10 9.02 1.15
CA GLY A 4 3.72 8.59 1.45
C GLY A 4 2.72 9.74 1.36
N GLY A 5 3.17 10.97 1.57
CA GLY A 5 2.39 12.16 1.27
C GLY A 5 2.11 12.29 -0.23
N LEU A 6 3.10 12.03 -1.08
CA LEU A 6 2.95 11.94 -2.53
C LEU A 6 2.00 10.79 -2.92
N ALA A 7 2.11 9.62 -2.29
CA ALA A 7 1.19 8.50 -2.55
C ALA A 7 -0.26 8.86 -2.22
N ALA A 8 -0.51 9.55 -1.10
CA ALA A 8 -1.84 10.05 -0.75
C ALA A 8 -2.31 11.11 -1.76
N TYR A 9 -1.45 12.05 -2.14
CA TYR A 9 -1.76 13.05 -3.15
C TYR A 9 -2.15 12.41 -4.49
N MET A 10 -1.40 11.40 -4.94
CA MET A 10 -1.72 10.65 -6.16
C MET A 10 -3.05 9.90 -6.03
N HIS A 11 -3.28 9.25 -4.89
CA HIS A 11 -4.55 8.56 -4.61
C HIS A 11 -5.77 9.50 -4.73
N PHE A 12 -5.66 10.76 -4.30
CA PHE A 12 -6.77 11.72 -4.35
C PHE A 12 -6.92 12.45 -5.68
N ASN A 13 -5.82 12.72 -6.38
CA ASN A 13 -5.84 13.54 -7.59
C ASN A 13 -5.88 12.70 -8.87
N ILE A 14 -5.38 11.46 -8.85
CA ILE A 14 -5.48 10.55 -9.98
C ILE A 14 -6.83 9.84 -9.90
N ARG A 15 -7.83 10.43 -10.54
CA ARG A 15 -9.15 9.83 -10.70
C ARG A 15 -9.11 8.82 -11.83
N ILE A 16 -8.65 7.60 -11.55
CA ILE A 16 -8.79 6.49 -12.50
C ILE A 16 -10.25 6.01 -12.39
N PRO A 17 -11.06 6.05 -13.46
CA PRO A 17 -12.48 5.66 -13.42
C PRO A 17 -12.65 4.12 -13.38
N LEU A 18 -11.77 3.42 -12.67
CA LEU A 18 -11.91 2.00 -12.36
C LEU A 18 -12.90 1.90 -11.19
N ASN A 19 -14.16 1.57 -11.47
CA ASN A 19 -15.20 1.30 -10.46
C ASN A 19 -14.94 -0.04 -9.72
N MET A 20 -13.68 -0.32 -9.40
CA MET A 20 -13.21 -1.51 -8.70
C MET A 20 -12.57 -1.10 -7.38
N PRO A 21 -12.89 -1.80 -6.27
CA PRO A 21 -12.26 -1.53 -4.99
C PRO A 21 -10.76 -1.85 -5.05
N GLY A 22 -9.93 -0.98 -4.46
CA GLY A 22 -8.50 -1.22 -4.34
C GLY A 22 -7.67 -0.95 -5.58
N HIS A 23 -8.23 -0.41 -6.66
CA HIS A 23 -7.46 -0.11 -7.88
C HIS A 23 -6.25 0.82 -7.64
N HIS A 24 -6.36 1.70 -6.66
CA HIS A 24 -5.26 2.55 -6.21
C HIS A 24 -4.08 1.80 -5.60
N GLY A 25 -4.21 0.48 -5.39
CA GLY A 25 -3.11 -0.39 -5.00
C GLY A 25 -1.97 -0.39 -6.00
N LEU A 26 -2.23 -0.09 -7.27
CA LEU A 26 -1.22 0.03 -8.31
C LEU A 26 -0.15 1.07 -7.95
N GLU A 27 -0.56 2.34 -7.81
CA GLU A 27 0.36 3.42 -7.45
C GLU A 27 0.84 3.31 -6.01
N PHE A 28 -0.06 2.92 -5.10
CA PHE A 28 0.23 2.92 -3.67
C PHE A 28 1.27 1.88 -3.31
N MET A 29 1.08 0.63 -3.73
CA MET A 29 2.06 -0.42 -3.47
C MET A 29 3.30 -0.28 -4.34
N ALA A 30 3.23 0.33 -5.52
CA ALA A 30 4.42 0.67 -6.29
C ALA A 30 5.34 1.62 -5.53
N ILE A 31 4.79 2.69 -4.95
CA ILE A 31 5.56 3.66 -4.17
C ILE A 31 6.13 3.01 -2.90
N ILE A 32 5.32 2.29 -2.12
CA ILE A 32 5.77 1.65 -0.88
C ILE A 32 6.88 0.64 -1.15
N THR A 33 6.68 -0.21 -2.15
CA THR A 33 7.65 -1.25 -2.50
C THR A 33 8.95 -0.62 -2.99
N LEU A 34 8.88 0.39 -3.85
CA LEU A 34 10.05 1.14 -4.31
C LEU A 34 10.83 1.74 -3.14
N ILE A 35 10.15 2.45 -2.23
CA ILE A 35 10.79 3.06 -1.04
C ILE A 35 11.45 1.98 -0.20
N ARG A 36 10.75 0.87 0.04
CA ARG A 36 11.25 -0.20 0.89
C ARG A 36 12.51 -0.82 0.31
N LEU A 37 12.53 -1.13 -0.99
CA LEU A 37 13.68 -1.72 -1.67
C LEU A 37 14.86 -0.74 -1.81
N SER A 38 14.57 0.55 -1.97
CA SER A 38 15.57 1.60 -2.19
C SER A 38 16.18 2.17 -0.90
N SER A 39 15.60 1.90 0.27
CA SER A 39 16.02 2.50 1.54
C SER A 39 16.78 1.52 2.43
N LYS A 40 17.81 2.02 3.11
CA LYS A 40 18.55 1.29 4.15
C LYS A 40 17.90 1.38 5.54
N LEU A 41 16.92 2.28 5.73
CA LEU A 41 16.28 2.49 7.04
C LEU A 41 15.39 1.31 7.41
N LYS A 42 15.47 0.79 8.64
CA LYS A 42 14.72 -0.42 9.06
C LYS A 42 13.21 -0.32 8.83
N TYR A 43 12.60 0.85 9.05
CA TYR A 43 11.15 1.06 8.97
C TYR A 43 10.73 2.05 7.86
N ALA A 44 11.43 2.05 6.74
CA ALA A 44 11.17 2.99 5.64
C ALA A 44 9.75 2.88 5.07
N GLY A 45 9.19 1.68 4.98
CA GLY A 45 7.81 1.47 4.50
C GLY A 45 6.81 2.07 5.47
N THR A 46 6.91 1.74 6.75
CA THR A 46 6.06 2.28 7.82
C THR A 46 6.16 3.79 7.90
N LEU A 47 7.38 4.35 7.88
CA LEU A 47 7.60 5.81 7.91
C LEU A 47 7.10 6.52 6.65
N ALA A 48 7.07 5.85 5.49
CA ALA A 48 6.37 6.37 4.33
C ALA A 48 4.87 6.47 4.65
N MET A 49 4.30 5.38 5.15
CA MET A 49 2.86 5.26 5.38
C MET A 49 2.28 6.10 6.50
N VAL A 50 3.09 6.45 7.50
CA VAL A 50 2.72 7.46 8.49
C VAL A 50 2.34 8.78 7.80
N GLY A 51 3.07 9.19 6.75
CA GLY A 51 2.76 10.40 5.98
C GLY A 51 1.40 10.32 5.29
N THR A 52 1.06 9.17 4.69
CA THR A 52 -0.26 8.92 4.12
C THR A 52 -1.35 8.95 5.19
N GLY A 53 -1.11 8.29 6.33
CA GLY A 53 -2.02 8.28 7.46
C GLY A 53 -2.35 9.69 7.94
N PHE A 54 -1.35 10.56 8.11
CA PHE A 54 -1.55 11.96 8.50
C PHE A 54 -2.36 12.76 7.48
N ILE A 55 -2.07 12.63 6.18
CA ILE A 55 -2.85 13.34 5.15
C ILE A 55 -4.31 12.89 5.16
N LEU A 56 -4.58 11.60 5.37
CA LEU A 56 -5.94 11.08 5.46
C LEU A 56 -6.72 11.63 6.66
N LEU A 57 -6.05 12.12 7.71
CA LEU A 57 -6.71 12.76 8.85
C LEU A 57 -7.09 14.21 8.57
N MET A 58 -6.58 14.82 7.50
CA MET A 58 -6.91 16.21 7.18
C MET A 58 -8.37 16.32 6.72
N PRO A 59 -9.14 17.30 7.24
CA PRO A 59 -10.48 17.58 6.75
C PRO A 59 -10.49 17.80 5.24
N GLY A 60 -11.40 17.12 4.52
CA GLY A 60 -11.50 17.19 3.06
C GLY A 60 -10.62 16.21 2.29
N ALA A 61 -9.69 15.51 2.93
CA ALA A 61 -8.84 14.49 2.31
C ALA A 61 -9.45 13.08 2.32
N GLY A 62 -10.78 12.95 2.46
CA GLY A 62 -11.49 11.67 2.29
C GLY A 62 -11.28 10.59 3.37
N GLY A 63 -10.40 10.76 4.35
CA GLY A 63 -10.26 9.84 5.48
C GLY A 63 -11.27 10.15 6.59
N GLY A 64 -12.42 9.50 6.56
CA GLY A 64 -13.55 9.84 7.44
C GLY A 64 -13.34 9.60 8.94
N THR A 65 -12.31 8.86 9.37
CA THR A 65 -12.03 8.59 10.80
C THR A 65 -10.54 8.33 11.07
N MET A 66 -10.09 8.48 12.33
CA MET A 66 -8.70 8.21 12.74
C MET A 66 -8.25 6.77 12.44
N MET A 67 -9.19 5.82 12.53
CA MET A 67 -8.96 4.42 12.16
C MET A 67 -8.69 4.23 10.66
N HIS A 68 -9.10 5.18 9.81
CA HIS A 68 -8.72 5.18 8.40
C HIS A 68 -7.21 5.36 8.22
N GLY A 69 -6.61 6.31 8.94
CA GLY A 69 -5.17 6.53 8.89
C GLY A 69 -4.39 5.29 9.32
N PHE A 70 -4.80 4.64 10.41
CA PHE A 70 -4.13 3.42 10.91
C PHE A 70 -4.19 2.26 9.92
N SER A 71 -5.36 2.05 9.28
CA SER A 71 -5.51 0.98 8.28
C SER A 71 -4.52 1.12 7.13
N TYR A 72 -4.25 2.37 6.71
CA TYR A 72 -3.28 2.68 5.64
C TYR A 72 -1.82 2.57 6.09
N MET A 73 -1.54 2.46 7.40
CA MET A 73 -0.19 2.16 7.89
C MET A 73 0.18 0.67 7.77
N LEU A 74 -0.82 -0.21 7.82
CA LEU A 74 -0.63 -1.67 7.80
C LEU A 74 0.20 -2.20 6.63
N PRO A 75 0.02 -1.73 5.38
CA PRO A 75 0.82 -2.20 4.26
C PRO A 75 2.31 -1.87 4.43
N GLY A 76 2.64 -0.70 4.98
CA GLY A 76 4.02 -0.31 5.26
C GLY A 76 4.67 -1.18 6.34
N ILE A 77 3.92 -1.48 7.40
CA ILE A 77 4.36 -2.38 8.49
C ILE A 77 4.62 -3.78 7.94
N MET A 78 3.68 -4.34 7.18
CA MET A 78 3.83 -5.68 6.59
C MET A 78 5.05 -5.76 5.67
N MET A 79 5.28 -4.74 4.83
CA MET A 79 6.44 -4.69 3.95
C MET A 79 7.77 -4.59 4.71
N ASP A 80 7.82 -3.83 5.81
CA ASP A 80 9.01 -3.75 6.67
C ASP A 80 9.29 -5.06 7.40
N VAL A 81 8.24 -5.73 7.92
CA VAL A 81 8.36 -7.03 8.59
C VAL A 81 8.86 -8.09 7.61
N ALA A 82 8.26 -8.18 6.41
CA ALA A 82 8.69 -9.12 5.39
C ALA A 82 10.13 -8.87 4.94
N TYR A 83 10.52 -7.59 4.78
CA TYR A 83 11.88 -7.22 4.41
C TYR A 83 12.90 -7.58 5.50
N GLY A 84 12.53 -7.37 6.77
CA GLY A 84 13.35 -7.73 7.93
C GLY A 84 13.48 -9.24 8.13
N ALA A 85 12.45 -10.02 7.78
CA ALA A 85 12.48 -11.48 7.90
C ALA A 85 13.45 -12.12 6.89
N SER A 86 13.45 -11.67 5.63
CA SER A 86 14.43 -12.11 4.64
C SER A 86 14.49 -11.18 3.44
N ARG A 87 15.50 -10.30 3.42
CA ARG A 87 15.74 -9.37 2.31
C ARG A 87 15.92 -10.08 0.96
N GLU A 88 16.71 -11.16 0.94
CA GLU A 88 17.01 -11.90 -0.29
C GLU A 88 15.77 -12.57 -0.87
N ARG A 89 14.97 -13.25 -0.02
CA ARG A 89 13.73 -13.88 -0.47
C ARG A 89 12.71 -12.85 -0.92
N LEU A 90 12.62 -11.70 -0.23
CA LEU A 90 11.70 -10.65 -0.65
C LEU A 90 12.07 -10.04 -2.01
N GLN A 91 13.30 -10.19 -2.49
CA GLN A 91 13.66 -9.73 -3.84
C GLN A 91 13.22 -10.69 -4.95
N LEU A 92 12.77 -11.91 -4.62
CA LEU A 92 12.16 -12.82 -5.59
C LEU A 92 10.82 -12.25 -6.05
N LEU A 93 10.63 -12.13 -7.37
CA LEU A 93 9.44 -11.50 -7.97
C LEU A 93 8.13 -12.10 -7.45
N PHE A 94 8.06 -13.42 -7.30
CA PHE A 94 6.88 -14.09 -6.77
C PHE A 94 6.61 -13.74 -5.30
N VAL A 95 7.66 -13.70 -4.48
CA VAL A 95 7.55 -13.41 -3.04
C VAL A 95 7.12 -11.97 -2.81
N ILE A 96 7.70 -11.01 -3.56
CA ILE A 96 7.32 -9.60 -3.41
C ILE A 96 5.90 -9.33 -3.89
N ALA A 97 5.46 -9.99 -4.96
CA ALA A 97 4.09 -9.90 -5.43
C ALA A 97 3.12 -10.35 -4.33
N LEU A 98 3.29 -11.57 -3.83
CA LEU A 98 2.42 -12.10 -2.76
C LEU A 98 2.46 -11.23 -1.51
N THR A 99 3.65 -10.82 -1.07
CA THR A 99 3.81 -9.97 0.12
C THR A 99 3.08 -8.64 -0.07
N ALA A 100 3.23 -7.99 -1.23
CA ALA A 100 2.56 -6.73 -1.51
C ALA A 100 1.04 -6.88 -1.61
N GLY A 101 0.56 -7.99 -2.17
CA GLY A 101 -0.87 -8.32 -2.20
C GLY A 101 -1.45 -8.49 -0.80
N PHE A 102 -0.80 -9.31 0.04
CA PHE A 102 -1.23 -9.47 1.44
C PHE A 102 -1.15 -8.15 2.21
N ALA A 103 -0.08 -7.39 2.04
CA ALA A 103 0.10 -6.09 2.67
C ALA A 103 -1.04 -5.14 2.35
N TYR A 104 -1.44 -5.01 1.08
CA TYR A 104 -2.51 -4.09 0.68
C TYR A 104 -3.90 -4.59 1.12
N MET A 105 -4.13 -5.90 1.11
CA MET A 105 -5.37 -6.52 1.60
C MET A 105 -5.61 -6.28 3.10
N LEU A 106 -4.56 -5.95 3.89
CA LEU A 106 -4.74 -5.58 5.31
C LEU A 106 -5.63 -4.34 5.50
N ILE A 107 -5.74 -3.46 4.49
CA ILE A 107 -6.64 -2.30 4.55
C ILE A 107 -8.11 -2.77 4.68
N PRO A 108 -8.72 -3.43 3.68
CA PRO A 108 -10.11 -3.90 3.82
C PRO A 108 -10.28 -4.94 4.92
N LEU A 109 -9.26 -5.75 5.23
CA LEU A 109 -9.34 -6.72 6.32
C LEU A 109 -9.48 -6.04 7.69
N SER A 110 -8.66 -5.03 7.97
CA SER A 110 -8.80 -4.24 9.21
C SER A 110 -10.15 -3.53 9.27
N ARG A 111 -10.71 -3.08 8.13
CA ARG A 111 -12.06 -2.51 8.07
C ARG A 111 -13.16 -3.51 8.31
N LEU A 112 -13.00 -4.74 7.84
CA LEU A 112 -13.95 -5.80 8.12
C LEU A 112 -13.99 -6.10 9.63
N ILE A 113 -12.82 -6.18 10.27
CA ILE A 113 -12.73 -6.37 11.72
C ILE A 113 -13.40 -5.21 12.46
N LEU A 114 -13.14 -3.96 12.05
CA LEU A 114 -13.77 -2.79 12.67
C LEU A 114 -15.29 -2.75 12.47
N ASN A 115 -15.77 -3.15 11.29
CA ASN A 115 -17.20 -3.25 11.03
C ASN A 115 -17.83 -4.28 11.98
N MET A 116 -17.22 -5.46 12.13
CA MET A 116 -17.70 -6.51 13.04
C MET A 116 -17.70 -6.09 14.51
N THR A 117 -16.73 -5.27 14.95
CA THR A 117 -16.62 -4.87 16.37
C THR A 117 -17.34 -3.58 16.74
N THR A 118 -17.50 -2.64 15.79
CA THR A 118 -18.08 -1.31 16.05
C THR A 118 -19.42 -1.07 15.35
N GLY A 119 -19.79 -1.92 14.39
CA GLY A 119 -20.95 -1.73 13.54
C GLY A 119 -20.78 -0.65 12.46
N TYR A 120 -19.62 -0.01 12.35
CA TYR A 120 -19.39 1.02 11.35
C TYR A 120 -19.23 0.42 9.94
N PRO A 121 -20.15 0.69 8.99
CA PRO A 121 -20.16 0.03 7.71
C PRO A 121 -18.99 0.47 6.82
N TYR A 122 -18.28 -0.48 6.25
CA TYR A 122 -17.30 -0.22 5.20
C TYR A 122 -17.96 -0.33 3.82
N MET A 123 -18.23 0.84 3.20
CA MET A 123 -19.05 0.94 2.00
C MET A 123 -18.58 0.09 0.82
N ALA A 124 -17.26 -0.14 0.67
CA ALA A 124 -16.74 -1.00 -0.40
C ALA A 124 -17.21 -2.45 -0.24
N ILE A 125 -17.20 -2.97 0.99
CA ILE A 125 -17.69 -4.33 1.31
C ILE A 125 -19.21 -4.41 1.16
N VAL A 126 -19.93 -3.37 1.57
CA VAL A 126 -21.40 -3.31 1.40
C VAL A 126 -21.78 -3.31 -0.09
N LYS A 127 -21.05 -2.55 -0.92
CA LYS A 127 -21.35 -2.40 -2.36
C LYS A 127 -20.92 -3.60 -3.20
N HIS A 128 -19.74 -4.18 -2.92
CA HIS A 128 -19.14 -5.19 -3.80
C HIS A 128 -18.99 -6.58 -3.16
N GLY A 129 -19.31 -6.73 -1.87
CA GLY A 129 -19.08 -7.96 -1.11
C GLY A 129 -17.66 -8.08 -0.56
N ALA A 130 -17.52 -8.84 0.53
CA ALA A 130 -16.25 -8.98 1.24
C ALA A 130 -15.19 -9.70 0.40
N ALA A 131 -15.54 -10.85 -0.21
CA ALA A 131 -14.60 -11.66 -0.98
C ALA A 131 -14.01 -10.89 -2.17
N TYR A 132 -14.85 -10.26 -2.99
CA TYR A 132 -14.40 -9.45 -4.12
C TYR A 132 -13.53 -8.27 -3.66
N THR A 133 -13.94 -7.53 -2.63
CA THR A 133 -13.13 -6.42 -2.09
C THR A 133 -11.75 -6.88 -1.64
N LEU A 134 -11.67 -7.98 -0.88
CA LEU A 134 -10.39 -8.51 -0.40
C LEU A 134 -9.50 -8.97 -1.56
N LEU A 135 -10.06 -9.71 -2.51
CA LEU A 135 -9.33 -10.22 -3.67
C LEU A 135 -8.85 -9.09 -4.59
N SER A 136 -9.68 -8.06 -4.84
CA SER A 136 -9.27 -6.93 -5.66
C SER A 136 -8.10 -6.18 -5.02
N PHE A 137 -8.16 -5.89 -3.72
CA PHE A 137 -7.00 -5.30 -3.02
C PHE A 137 -5.78 -6.23 -3.10
N PHE A 138 -5.95 -7.53 -2.89
CA PHE A 138 -4.84 -8.47 -3.02
C PHE A 138 -4.18 -8.38 -4.41
N PHE A 139 -4.93 -8.50 -5.50
CA PHE A 139 -4.37 -8.46 -6.85
C PHE A 139 -3.79 -7.09 -7.24
N PHE A 140 -4.47 -6.00 -6.93
CA PHE A 140 -3.92 -4.66 -7.18
C PHE A 140 -2.65 -4.41 -6.36
N GLY A 141 -2.59 -4.92 -5.14
CA GLY A 141 -1.39 -4.88 -4.31
C GLY A 141 -0.24 -5.69 -4.91
N MET A 142 -0.51 -6.89 -5.43
CA MET A 142 0.50 -7.70 -6.13
C MET A 142 1.07 -6.95 -7.34
N ILE A 143 0.21 -6.42 -8.20
CA ILE A 143 0.62 -5.71 -9.42
C ILE A 143 1.39 -4.45 -9.05
N GLY A 144 0.90 -3.65 -8.09
CA GLY A 144 1.62 -2.48 -7.59
C GLY A 144 2.99 -2.84 -7.02
N GLY A 145 3.12 -3.92 -6.26
CA GLY A 145 4.40 -4.40 -5.75
C GLY A 145 5.39 -4.77 -6.86
N LEU A 146 4.92 -5.46 -7.90
CA LEU A 146 5.73 -5.77 -9.08
C LEU A 146 6.18 -4.51 -9.81
N LEU A 147 5.28 -3.52 -9.99
CA LEU A 147 5.62 -2.22 -10.57
C LEU A 147 6.71 -1.51 -9.77
N GLY A 148 6.59 -1.45 -8.44
CA GLY A 148 7.60 -0.87 -7.56
C GLY A 148 8.96 -1.56 -7.66
N THR A 149 8.95 -2.89 -7.82
CA THR A 149 10.16 -3.69 -8.05
C THR A 149 10.81 -3.36 -9.40
N GLY A 150 10.01 -3.27 -10.46
CA GLY A 150 10.46 -2.87 -11.79
C GLY A 150 11.10 -1.47 -11.79
N LEU A 151 10.46 -0.50 -11.13
CA LEU A 151 11.00 0.85 -10.95
C LEU A 151 12.33 0.85 -10.21
N ASN A 152 12.47 0.02 -9.17
CA ASN A 152 13.71 -0.11 -8.41
C ASN A 152 14.85 -0.68 -9.29
N SER A 153 14.55 -1.67 -10.13
CA SER A 153 15.51 -2.24 -11.07
C SER A 153 15.96 -1.24 -12.13
N ILE A 154 15.04 -0.45 -12.69
CA ILE A 154 15.36 0.63 -13.65
C ILE A 154 16.26 1.67 -12.99
N LYS A 155 15.91 2.13 -11.78
CA LYS A 155 16.72 3.07 -11.00
C LYS A 155 18.15 2.58 -10.80
N ASN A 156 18.33 1.31 -10.42
CA ASN A 156 19.66 0.76 -10.17
C ASN A 156 20.53 0.77 -11.43
N LYS A 157 19.96 0.40 -12.59
CA LYS A 157 20.66 0.47 -13.88
C LYS A 157 21.13 1.89 -14.22
N PHE A 158 20.30 2.90 -13.99
CA PHE A 158 20.69 4.30 -14.23
C PHE A 158 21.79 4.80 -13.29
N ILE A 159 21.85 4.29 -12.07
CA ILE A 159 22.92 4.66 -11.11
C ILE A 159 24.24 4.01 -11.51
N GLU A 160 24.21 2.75 -11.98
CA GLU A 160 25.40 2.03 -12.45
C GLU A 160 26.03 2.69 -13.68
N GLN A 161 25.21 3.18 -14.62
CA GLN A 161 25.71 3.90 -15.81
C GLN A 161 26.40 5.25 -15.51
N LYS A 162 26.21 5.81 -14.31
CA LYS A 162 26.82 7.08 -13.89
C LYS A 162 28.13 6.90 -13.10
N LYS A 163 28.52 5.66 -12.79
CA LYS A 163 29.77 5.33 -12.12
C LYS A 163 30.82 4.92 -13.14
#